data_AF-A0A9D7HN34-F1
#
_entry.id   AF-A0A9D7HN34-F1
#
_cell.length_a   1.000
_cell.length_b   1.000
_cell.length_c   1.000
_cell.angle_alpha   90.00
_cell.angle_beta   90.00
_cell.angle_gamma   90.00
#
_symmetry.space_group_name_H-M   'P 1'
#
loop_
_entity.id
_entity.type
_entity.pdbx_description
1 polymer ?
#
loop_
_entity_poly.entity_id
_entity_poly.type
_entity_poly.pdbx_seq_one_letter_code
_entity_poly.pdbx_strand_id
1 'polypeptide(L)'
;MMGSKVLDAAPFPEIEIRTVDVIGPSWAPDVTLRIRLKGVERDMTVPVAIQYANNRLEAITVFEVKQTDFGISPLSILGGALQVADAIRVRMRIVAEKS
;
A
#
# COMPACT_ATOMS: atom_id res chain seq x y z
N MET A 1 0.84 4.39 16.86
CA MET A 1 0.37 3.88 15.56
C MET A 1 -0.76 2.86 15.63
N MET A 2 -1.05 2.21 16.78
CA MET A 2 -2.10 1.17 16.86
C MET A 2 -3.47 1.64 17.40
N GLY A 3 -3.55 2.84 17.98
CA GLY A 3 -4.79 3.34 18.59
C GLY A 3 -5.89 3.70 17.57
N SER A 4 -7.09 3.95 18.08
CA SER A 4 -8.31 4.16 17.27
C SER A 4 -8.28 5.35 16.30
N LYS A 5 -7.43 6.34 16.57
CA LYS A 5 -7.23 7.51 15.69
C LYS A 5 -6.37 7.21 14.45
N VAL A 6 -5.71 6.05 14.43
CA VAL A 6 -4.76 5.64 13.38
C VAL A 6 -5.19 4.28 12.84
N LEU A 7 -4.34 3.25 12.89
CA LEU A 7 -4.64 1.92 12.34
C LEU A 7 -5.81 1.22 13.03
N ASP A 8 -6.10 1.58 14.29
CA ASP A 8 -7.17 0.96 15.08
C ASP A 8 -7.09 -0.57 15.05
N ALA A 9 -5.93 -1.09 15.44
CA ALA A 9 -5.54 -2.47 15.15
C ALA A 9 -6.30 -3.53 15.95
N ALA A 10 -7.05 -3.13 16.99
CA ALA A 10 -7.87 -4.06 17.75
C ALA A 10 -9.07 -4.56 16.93
N PRO A 11 -9.91 -3.69 16.33
CA PRO A 11 -10.92 -4.12 15.37
C PRO A 11 -10.37 -4.44 13.97
N PHE A 12 -9.20 -3.90 13.59
CA PHE A 12 -8.62 -4.07 12.26
C PHE A 12 -7.17 -4.58 12.32
N PRO A 13 -6.95 -5.87 12.68
CA PRO A 13 -5.61 -6.40 12.91
C PRO A 13 -4.77 -6.56 11.64
N GLU A 14 -5.40 -6.54 10.46
CA GLU A 14 -4.76 -6.82 9.18
C GLU A 14 -4.86 -5.63 8.21
N ILE A 15 -3.83 -5.48 7.39
CA ILE A 15 -3.83 -4.67 6.18
C ILE A 15 -3.79 -5.66 5.02
N GLU A 16 -4.76 -5.59 4.12
CA GLU A 16 -4.79 -6.47 2.95
C GLU A 16 -4.43 -5.68 1.69
N ILE A 17 -3.58 -6.28 0.85
CA ILE A 17 -3.29 -5.78 -0.49
C ILE A 17 -3.53 -6.93 -1.45
N ARG A 18 -4.45 -6.75 -2.40
CA ARG A 18 -4.84 -7.77 -3.37
C ARG A 18 -4.70 -7.23 -4.78
N THR A 19 -4.18 -8.04 -5.69
CA THR A 19 -4.22 -7.70 -7.11
C THR A 19 -5.63 -7.89 -7.66
N VAL A 20 -6.14 -6.87 -8.35
CA VAL A 20 -7.43 -6.89 -9.05
C VAL A 20 -7.23 -7.10 -10.53
N ASP A 21 -6.24 -6.40 -11.12
CA ASP A 21 -5.96 -6.46 -12.55
C ASP A 21 -4.48 -6.23 -12.83
N VAL A 22 -4.00 -6.73 -13.96
CA VAL A 22 -2.61 -6.62 -14.44
C VAL A 22 -2.64 -6.37 -15.94
N ILE A 23 -2.20 -5.19 -16.35
CA ILE A 23 -2.19 -4.78 -17.75
C ILE A 23 -0.77 -4.38 -18.17
N GLY A 24 -0.38 -4.78 -19.37
CA GLY A 24 0.90 -4.40 -19.97
C GLY A 24 1.94 -5.52 -19.96
N PRO A 25 3.22 -5.20 -20.22
CA PRO A 25 4.25 -6.19 -20.40
C PRO A 25 4.61 -6.88 -19.08
N SER A 26 5.01 -8.15 -19.13
CA SER A 26 5.30 -8.96 -17.93
C SER A 26 6.45 -8.46 -17.05
N TRP A 27 7.32 -7.59 -17.56
CA TRP A 27 8.46 -7.02 -16.85
C TRP A 27 8.19 -5.65 -16.23
N ALA A 28 7.14 -4.95 -16.68
CA ALA A 28 6.70 -3.67 -16.12
C ALA A 28 5.19 -3.45 -16.32
N PRO A 29 4.33 -4.31 -15.75
CA PRO A 29 2.89 -4.10 -15.86
C PRO A 29 2.43 -2.95 -14.96
N ASP A 30 1.31 -2.33 -15.36
CA ASP A 30 0.46 -1.57 -14.46
C ASP A 30 -0.46 -2.54 -13.73
N VAL A 31 -0.37 -2.54 -12.39
CA VAL A 31 -1.11 -3.45 -11.53
C VAL A 31 -2.12 -2.65 -10.73
N THR A 32 -3.39 -3.01 -10.84
CA THR A 32 -4.44 -2.46 -9.98
C THR A 32 -4.46 -3.25 -8.68
N LEU A 33 -4.09 -2.57 -7.58
CA LEU A 33 -4.09 -3.09 -6.23
C LEU A 33 -5.34 -2.60 -5.49
N ARG A 34 -6.07 -3.52 -4.88
CA ARG A 34 -7.06 -3.23 -3.85
C ARG A 34 -6.38 -3.26 -2.49
N ILE A 35 -6.35 -2.10 -1.84
CA ILE A 35 -5.82 -1.94 -0.50
C ILE A 35 -7.00 -1.84 0.46
N ARG A 36 -7.01 -2.69 1.48
CA ARG A 36 -7.92 -2.62 2.61
C ARG A 36 -7.17 -2.19 3.85
N LEU A 37 -7.56 -1.04 4.39
CA LEU A 37 -6.98 -0.49 5.61
C LEU A 37 -8.11 0.08 6.48
N LYS A 38 -8.13 -0.32 7.76
CA LYS A 38 -9.17 0.11 8.71
C LYS A 38 -10.60 -0.11 8.20
N GLY A 39 -10.83 -1.23 7.51
CA GLY A 39 -12.12 -1.59 6.92
C GLY A 39 -12.52 -0.81 5.65
N VAL A 40 -11.70 0.14 5.19
CA VAL A 40 -11.94 0.88 3.95
C VAL A 40 -11.13 0.27 2.81
N GLU A 41 -11.77 0.04 1.67
CA GLU A 41 -11.13 -0.47 0.46
C GLU A 41 -10.94 0.63 -0.60
N ARG A 42 -9.76 0.65 -1.21
CA ARG A 42 -9.42 1.54 -2.33
C ARG A 42 -8.64 0.78 -3.39
N ASP A 43 -9.03 1.00 -4.63
CA ASP A 43 -8.30 0.47 -5.78
C ASP A 43 -7.36 1.56 -6.32
N MET A 44 -6.11 1.17 -6.60
CA MET A 44 -5.13 2.06 -7.22
C MET A 44 -4.24 1.31 -8.20
N THR A 45 -3.95 1.94 -9.32
CA THR A 45 -3.07 1.39 -10.35
C THR A 45 -1.65 1.89 -10.12
N VAL A 46 -0.70 0.95 -10.02
CA VAL A 46 0.71 1.25 -9.76
C VAL A 46 1.59 0.51 -10.76
N PRO A 47 2.68 1.14 -11.24
CA PRO A 47 3.65 0.44 -12.08
C PRO A 47 4.47 -0.52 -11.20
N VAL A 48 4.69 -1.74 -11.68
CA VAL A 48 5.46 -2.77 -10.96
C VAL A 48 6.61 -3.24 -11.83
N ALA A 49 7.85 -3.05 -11.40
CA ALA A 49 9.00 -3.65 -12.07
C ALA A 49 9.14 -5.12 -11.65
N ILE A 50 9.18 -6.05 -12.60
CA ILE A 50 9.29 -7.47 -12.33
C ILE A 50 10.54 -8.06 -12.97
N GLN A 51 11.34 -8.75 -12.17
CA GLN A 51 12.51 -9.50 -12.61
C GLN A 51 12.29 -10.99 -12.38
N TYR A 52 12.59 -11.79 -13.40
CA TYR A 52 12.55 -13.25 -13.34
C TYR A 52 13.98 -13.78 -13.47
N ALA A 53 14.42 -14.61 -12.52
CA ALA A 53 15.72 -15.27 -12.57
C ALA A 53 15.68 -16.60 -11.81
N ASN A 54 16.18 -17.70 -12.39
CA ASN A 54 16.41 -18.97 -11.69
C ASN A 54 15.24 -19.45 -10.82
N ASN A 55 14.01 -19.50 -11.36
CA ASN A 55 12.77 -19.85 -10.65
C ASN A 55 12.35 -18.90 -9.53
N ARG A 56 12.98 -17.73 -9.44
CA ARG A 56 12.65 -16.64 -8.53
C ARG A 56 12.02 -15.49 -9.31
N LEU A 57 11.03 -14.87 -8.70
CA LEU A 57 10.40 -13.64 -9.13
C LEU A 57 10.69 -12.55 -8.09
N GLU A 58 11.08 -11.38 -8.56
CA GLU A 58 11.19 -10.18 -7.73
C GLU A 58 10.32 -9.06 -8.34
N ALA A 59 9.33 -8.60 -7.59
CA ALA A 59 8.45 -7.49 -7.96
C ALA A 59 8.70 -6.29 -7.06
N ILE A 60 8.94 -5.12 -7.65
CA ILE A 60 9.22 -3.87 -6.94
C ILE A 60 8.25 -2.80 -7.40
N THR A 61 7.65 -2.09 -6.45
CA THR A 61 6.84 -0.90 -6.75
C THR A 61 6.97 0.14 -5.64
N VAL A 62 6.78 1.40 -6.02
CA VAL A 62 6.68 2.52 -5.10
C VAL A 62 5.45 3.33 -5.50
N PHE A 63 4.58 3.59 -4.53
CA PHE A 63 3.38 4.36 -4.73
C PHE A 63 3.07 5.21 -3.50
N GLU A 64 2.08 6.09 -3.63
CA GLU A 64 1.64 6.96 -2.54
C GLU A 64 0.19 6.64 -2.20
N VAL A 65 -0.12 6.60 -0.90
CA VAL A 65 -1.48 6.54 -0.36
C VAL A 65 -1.70 7.76 0.51
N LYS A 66 -2.94 8.27 0.59
CA LYS A 66 -3.31 9.26 1.59
C LYS A 66 -3.98 8.58 2.77
N GLN A 67 -3.63 8.98 3.98
CA GLN A 67 -4.28 8.47 5.20
C GLN A 67 -5.77 8.81 5.21
N THR A 68 -6.12 10.00 4.73
CA THR A 68 -7.50 10.48 4.66
C THR A 68 -8.40 9.63 3.75
N ASP A 69 -7.84 9.01 2.69
CA ASP A 69 -8.60 8.12 1.80
C ASP A 69 -9.14 6.88 2.52
N PHE A 70 -8.50 6.49 3.64
CA PHE A 70 -8.85 5.35 4.50
C PHE A 70 -9.50 5.77 5.83
N GLY A 71 -9.93 7.02 5.97
CA GLY A 71 -10.57 7.53 7.19
C GLY A 71 -9.61 7.67 8.38
N ILE A 72 -8.30 7.77 8.11
CA ILE A 72 -7.28 8.08 9.12
C ILE A 72 -7.02 9.59 9.07
N SER A 73 -7.17 10.26 10.21
CA SER A 73 -6.82 11.67 10.32
C SER A 73 -5.33 11.82 10.66
N PRO A 74 -4.51 12.48 9.82
CA PRO A 74 -3.11 12.72 10.14
C PRO A 74 -2.97 13.46 11.47
N LEU A 75 -1.96 13.07 12.25
CA LEU A 75 -1.70 13.71 13.53
C LEU A 75 -1.29 15.18 13.32
N SER A 76 -1.93 16.08 14.06
CA SER A 76 -1.61 17.50 14.10
C SER A 76 -1.53 17.96 15.55
N ILE A 77 -0.50 18.71 15.92
CA ILE A 77 -0.26 19.22 17.27
C ILE A 77 0.03 20.73 17.25
N LEU A 78 -0.10 21.40 18.40
CA LEU A 78 0.15 22.84 18.57
C LEU A 78 -0.68 23.70 17.58
N GLY A 79 -1.96 23.38 17.40
CA GLY A 79 -2.84 24.14 16.51
C GLY A 79 -2.49 24.04 15.02
N GLY A 80 -1.73 23.04 14.60
CA GLY A 80 -1.30 22.86 13.21
C GLY A 80 0.13 23.29 12.91
N ALA A 81 0.86 23.83 13.89
CA ALA A 81 2.27 24.21 13.71
C ALA A 81 3.17 23.00 13.39
N LEU A 82 2.78 21.79 13.83
CA LEU A 82 3.41 20.54 13.41
C LEU A 82 2.34 19.54 12.99
N GLN A 83 2.44 19.07 11.74
CA GLN A 83 1.50 18.14 11.14
C GLN A 83 2.26 17.01 10.44
N VAL A 84 1.81 15.77 10.67
CA VAL A 84 2.26 14.61 9.91
C VAL A 84 1.65 14.67 8.51
N ALA A 85 2.47 14.41 7.49
CA ALA A 85 2.01 14.39 6.10
C ALA A 85 0.86 13.38 5.92
N ASP A 86 -0.18 13.79 5.19
CA ASP A 86 -1.28 12.89 4.81
C ASP A 86 -0.80 11.80 3.84
N ALA A 87 0.04 12.20 2.89
CA ALA A 87 0.70 11.33 1.93
C ALA A 87 1.72 10.40 2.62
N ILE A 88 1.57 9.10 2.38
CA ILE A 88 2.50 8.05 2.78
C ILE A 88 3.05 7.39 1.52
N ARG A 89 4.37 7.45 1.35
CA ARG A 89 5.07 6.70 0.30
C ARG A 89 5.29 5.26 0.75
N VAL A 90 4.70 4.33 0.04
CA VAL A 90 4.85 2.88 0.24
C VAL A 90 5.83 2.33 -0.77
N ARG A 91 6.79 1.54 -0.30
CA ARG A 91 7.70 0.76 -1.15
C ARG A 91 7.47 -0.72 -0.87
N MET A 92 7.16 -1.47 -1.91
CA MET A 92 7.01 -2.92 -1.84
C MET A 92 8.12 -3.60 -2.63
N ARG A 93 8.68 -4.66 -2.04
CA ARG A 93 9.60 -5.60 -2.67
C ARG A 93 9.11 -6.99 -2.32
N ILE A 94 8.52 -7.68 -3.29
CA ILE A 94 8.01 -9.04 -3.15
C ILE A 94 9.02 -9.97 -3.81
N VAL A 95 9.43 -11.01 -3.08
CA VAL A 95 10.26 -12.09 -3.60
C VAL A 95 9.46 -13.37 -3.48
N ALA A 96 9.31 -14.08 -4.58
CA ALA A 96 8.65 -15.37 -4.64
C ALA A 96 9.57 -16.39 -5.32
N GLU A 97 9.49 -17.64 -4.88
CA GLU A 97 10.18 -18.78 -5.48
C GLU A 97 9.15 -19.82 -5.89
N LYS A 98 9.42 -20.53 -6.99
CA LYS A 98 8.56 -21.63 -7.42
C LYS A 98 8.69 -22.78 -6.42
N SER A 99 7.57 -23.15 -5.80
CA SER A 99 7.43 -24.32 -4.92
C SER A 99 7.48 -25.63 -5.70
#